data_AF-A0A0G0XDL5-F1
#
_entry.id   AF-A0A0G0XDL5-F1
#
_cell.length_a   1.000
_cell.length_b   1.000
_cell.length_c   1.000
_cell.angle_alpha   90.00
_cell.angle_beta   90.00
_cell.angle_gamma   90.00
#
_symmetry.space_group_name_H-M   'P 1'
#
loop_
_entity.id
_entity.type
_entity.pdbx_description
1 polymer ?
#
loop_
_entity_poly.entity_id
_entity_poly.type
_entity_poly.pdbx_seq_one_letter_code
_entity_poly.pdbx_strand_id
1 'polypeptide(L)'
;MKRLIILIGIFIVILIVLIISLVLGRSNEHPSVSPTPTLPPEVDQLRVISTIPQDESEDVPITQQIMLTFNEPLTETDVTILISPNTPVTTTFQNDVLIISPNPTWQESTAYRIAIRYPDPNKLPDTIDFITEGAGEITFPDTAPNPTSVAESEQLVLKERPDIFLKNKTPYAEELFSIISDYDSDTQKFEFLIEIPEGVTESDGRFAAETWMESLGLTPAQINSLSIEYIVASSVQR
;
A
#
# COMPACT_ATOMS: atom_id res chain seq x y z
N MET A 1 61.32 -26.96 65.03
CA MET A 1 60.70 -27.79 63.97
C MET A 1 59.29 -27.33 63.56
N LYS A 2 58.35 -27.04 64.49
CA LYS A 2 56.98 -26.61 64.12
C LYS A 2 56.91 -25.36 63.20
N ARG A 3 57.79 -24.38 63.38
CA ARG A 3 57.85 -23.17 62.51
C ARG A 3 58.37 -23.44 61.08
N LEU A 4 59.15 -24.50 60.87
CA LEU A 4 59.66 -24.88 59.56
C LEU A 4 58.57 -25.56 58.70
N ILE A 5 57.72 -26.38 59.34
CA ILE A 5 56.62 -27.08 58.66
C ILE A 5 55.55 -26.10 58.15
N ILE A 6 55.28 -25.02 58.90
CA ILE A 6 54.32 -23.98 58.49
C ILE A 6 54.83 -23.19 57.27
N LEU A 7 56.13 -22.87 57.21
CA LEU A 7 56.72 -22.16 56.07
C LEU A 7 56.69 -22.97 54.78
N ILE A 8 56.95 -24.29 54.86
CA ILE A 8 56.87 -25.19 53.70
C ILE A 8 55.43 -25.30 53.19
N GLY A 9 54.44 -25.38 54.09
CA GLY A 9 53.02 -25.42 53.71
C GLY A 9 52.57 -24.17 52.95
N ILE A 10 52.96 -22.98 53.41
CA ILE A 10 52.63 -21.71 52.75
C ILE A 10 53.28 -21.63 51.36
N PHE A 11 54.53 -22.06 51.23
CA PHE A 11 55.23 -22.04 49.94
C PHE A 11 54.56 -22.95 48.90
N ILE A 12 54.08 -24.13 49.30
CA ILE A 12 53.37 -25.05 48.40
C ILE A 12 52.06 -24.45 47.92
N VAL A 13 51.29 -23.79 48.80
CA VAL A 13 50.02 -23.15 48.42
C VAL A 13 50.25 -22.01 47.43
N ILE A 14 51.27 -21.17 47.65
CA ILE A 14 51.63 -20.08 46.72
C ILE A 14 52.05 -20.65 45.36
N LEU A 15 52.82 -21.74 45.35
CA LEU A 15 53.26 -22.39 44.11
C LEU A 15 52.06 -22.93 43.32
N ILE A 16 51.08 -23.55 44.00
CA ILE A 16 49.86 -24.06 43.35
C ILE A 16 49.04 -22.90 42.76
N VAL A 17 48.87 -21.80 43.49
CA VAL A 17 48.14 -20.63 42.97
C VAL A 17 48.85 -20.03 41.76
N LEU A 18 50.19 -19.96 41.77
CA LEU A 18 50.96 -19.44 40.65
C LEU A 18 50.84 -20.31 39.39
N ILE A 19 50.85 -21.64 39.56
CA ILE A 19 50.66 -22.59 38.46
C ILE A 19 49.25 -22.47 37.87
N ILE A 20 48.21 -22.32 38.71
CA ILE A 20 46.82 -22.12 38.26
C ILE A 20 46.71 -20.81 37.46
N SER A 21 47.31 -19.71 37.93
CA SER A 21 47.32 -18.44 37.18
C SER A 21 48.03 -18.53 35.83
N LEU A 22 49.11 -19.32 35.74
CA LEU A 22 49.83 -19.53 34.47
C LEU A 22 49.04 -20.39 33.47
N VAL A 23 48.21 -21.33 33.94
CA VAL A 23 47.41 -22.20 33.08
C VAL A 23 46.13 -21.50 32.59
N LEU A 24 45.51 -20.63 33.40
CA LEU A 24 44.29 -19.90 33.01
C LEU A 24 44.56 -18.62 32.20
N GLY A 25 45.81 -18.15 32.11
CA GLY A 25 46.17 -16.90 31.41
C GLY A 25 46.29 -16.98 29.89
N ARG A 26 46.02 -18.14 29.25
CA ARG A 26 46.01 -18.25 27.78
C ARG A 26 44.63 -17.93 27.22
N SER A 27 44.24 -16.65 27.24
CA SER A 27 43.16 -16.17 26.37
C SER A 27 43.66 -16.21 24.93
N ASN A 28 43.12 -17.14 24.13
CA ASN A 28 43.31 -17.15 22.69
C ASN A 28 42.58 -15.93 22.11
N GLU A 29 43.29 -14.81 21.92
CA GLU A 29 42.81 -13.74 21.05
C GLU A 29 42.83 -14.27 19.61
N HIS A 30 41.70 -14.85 19.20
CA HIS A 30 41.45 -15.15 17.81
C HIS A 30 41.13 -13.82 17.12
N PRO A 31 41.88 -13.38 16.10
CA PRO A 31 41.52 -12.18 15.36
C PRO A 31 40.16 -12.42 14.69
N SER A 32 39.12 -11.81 15.26
CA SER A 32 37.78 -11.80 14.67
C SER A 32 37.78 -10.84 13.51
N VAL A 33 38.23 -11.32 12.34
CA VAL A 33 37.91 -10.69 11.06
C VAL A 33 36.53 -11.17 10.63
N SER A 34 35.50 -10.72 11.35
CA SER A 34 34.14 -10.81 10.80
C SER A 34 34.08 -9.81 9.64
N PRO A 35 33.82 -10.24 8.40
CA PRO A 35 33.55 -9.29 7.34
C PRO A 35 32.32 -8.49 7.77
N THR A 36 32.50 -7.21 8.10
CA THR A 36 31.38 -6.29 8.16
C THR A 36 30.76 -6.30 6.76
N PRO A 37 29.48 -6.67 6.60
CA PRO A 37 28.80 -6.49 5.34
C PRO A 37 28.90 -5.00 5.01
N THR A 38 29.70 -4.66 4.01
CA THR A 38 29.64 -3.34 3.42
C THR A 38 28.27 -3.27 2.76
N LEU A 39 27.33 -2.58 3.41
CA LEU A 39 26.08 -2.21 2.77
C LEU A 39 26.46 -1.54 1.44
N PRO A 40 25.81 -1.92 0.32
CA PRO A 40 25.96 -1.18 -0.93
C PRO A 40 25.82 0.32 -0.62
N PRO A 41 26.60 1.20 -1.26
CA PRO A 41 26.41 2.63 -1.08
C PRO A 41 24.92 2.92 -1.32
N GLU A 42 24.27 3.48 -0.30
CA GLU A 42 22.90 3.95 -0.40
C GLU A 42 22.90 4.95 -1.55
N VAL A 43 22.29 4.54 -2.67
CA VAL A 43 22.13 5.44 -3.81
C VAL A 43 21.24 6.56 -3.28
N ASP A 44 21.79 7.77 -3.16
CA ASP A 44 21.08 8.92 -2.63
C ASP A 44 19.86 9.18 -3.54
N GLN A 45 18.68 8.72 -3.13
CA GLN A 45 17.47 8.83 -3.93
C GLN A 45 16.83 10.21 -3.73
N LEU A 46 16.33 10.82 -4.81
CA LEU A 46 15.61 12.11 -4.81
C LEU A 46 14.56 12.23 -3.69
N ARG A 47 14.77 12.98 -2.63
CA ARG A 47 13.80 13.11 -1.54
C ARG A 47 13.62 14.56 -1.14
N VAL A 48 12.49 14.86 -0.53
CA VAL A 48 12.28 16.14 0.13
C VAL A 48 13.16 16.19 1.39
N ILE A 49 13.94 17.25 1.53
CA ILE A 49 14.81 17.50 2.69
C ILE A 49 14.30 18.64 3.58
N SER A 50 13.47 19.53 3.04
CA SER A 50 12.80 20.57 3.82
C SER A 50 11.55 21.10 3.14
N THR A 51 10.67 21.69 3.95
CA THR A 51 9.36 22.19 3.52
C THR A 51 9.06 23.53 4.17
N ILE A 52 8.35 24.40 3.44
CA ILE A 52 7.73 25.62 3.98
C ILE A 52 6.28 25.64 3.49
N PRO A 53 5.26 25.61 4.37
CA PRO A 53 5.34 25.43 5.81
C PRO A 53 6.03 24.10 6.19
N GLN A 54 6.47 24.01 7.44
CA GLN A 54 6.98 22.75 7.97
C GLN A 54 5.85 21.71 8.01
N ASP A 55 6.18 20.44 7.87
CA ASP A 55 5.20 19.36 8.08
C ASP A 55 4.50 19.50 9.44
N GLU A 56 3.20 19.20 9.45
CA GLU A 56 2.26 19.37 10.54
C GLU A 56 2.08 20.82 11.06
N SER A 57 2.44 21.83 10.27
CA SER A 57 2.22 23.23 10.67
C SER A 57 0.74 23.59 10.77
N GLU A 58 0.40 24.37 11.79
CA GLU A 58 -0.91 24.98 11.97
C GLU A 58 -0.87 26.46 11.58
N ASP A 59 -2.06 27.08 11.45
CA ASP A 59 -2.24 28.50 11.14
C ASP A 59 -1.47 28.98 9.89
N VAL A 60 -1.39 28.12 8.87
CA VAL A 60 -0.72 28.46 7.60
C VAL A 60 -1.54 29.50 6.84
N PRO A 61 -0.96 30.63 6.40
CA PRO A 61 -1.74 31.64 5.69
C PRO A 61 -2.41 31.09 4.43
N ILE A 62 -3.66 31.46 4.15
CA ILE A 62 -4.41 30.93 2.99
C ILE A 62 -3.84 31.35 1.62
N THR A 63 -2.88 32.28 1.62
CA THR A 63 -2.14 32.75 0.44
C THR A 63 -0.70 32.21 0.39
N GLN A 64 -0.28 31.45 1.40
CA GLN A 64 1.08 30.94 1.52
C GLN A 64 1.37 29.94 0.39
N GLN A 65 2.50 30.15 -0.28
CA GLN A 65 3.07 29.17 -1.19
C GLN A 65 3.71 28.04 -0.40
N ILE A 66 3.55 26.82 -0.91
CA ILE A 66 4.24 25.65 -0.37
C ILE A 66 5.55 25.47 -1.13
N MET A 67 6.67 25.42 -0.42
CA MET A 67 8.00 25.23 -1.00
C MET A 67 8.59 23.92 -0.49
N LEU A 68 9.06 23.09 -1.41
CA LEU A 68 9.64 21.78 -1.14
C LEU A 68 11.06 21.77 -1.68
N THR A 69 12.06 21.64 -0.81
CA THR A 69 13.46 21.52 -1.21
C THR A 69 13.86 20.07 -1.25
N PHE A 70 14.53 19.65 -2.31
CA PHE A 70 14.99 18.29 -2.55
C PHE A 70 16.51 18.18 -2.33
N ASN A 71 17.01 16.96 -2.14
CA ASN A 71 18.46 16.71 -2.03
C ASN A 71 19.22 16.91 -3.36
N GLU A 72 18.52 16.99 -4.49
CA GLU A 72 19.08 17.22 -5.81
C GLU A 72 18.11 18.01 -6.72
N PRO A 73 18.60 18.64 -7.81
CA PRO A 73 17.74 19.33 -8.76
C PRO A 73 16.70 18.41 -9.41
N LEU A 74 15.51 18.92 -9.66
CA LEU A 74 14.40 18.17 -10.23
C LEU A 74 13.63 18.95 -11.32
N THR A 75 12.88 18.19 -12.11
CA THR A 75 12.01 18.65 -13.19
C THR A 75 10.61 18.02 -13.05
N GLU A 76 9.67 18.46 -13.88
CA GLU A 76 8.27 18.01 -13.83
C GLU A 76 8.10 16.50 -14.07
N THR A 77 9.02 15.85 -14.77
CA THR A 77 8.95 14.40 -15.02
C THR A 77 9.44 13.55 -13.86
N ASP A 78 10.10 14.16 -12.87
CA ASP A 78 10.75 13.43 -11.78
C ASP A 78 9.80 13.14 -10.62
N VAL A 79 8.66 13.83 -10.55
CA VAL A 79 7.68 13.68 -9.48
C VAL A 79 6.25 13.88 -9.98
N THR A 80 5.28 13.26 -9.30
CA THR A 80 3.84 13.55 -9.44
C THR A 80 3.31 14.09 -8.13
N ILE A 81 2.62 15.22 -8.18
CA ILE A 81 2.11 15.93 -6.99
C ILE A 81 0.62 15.65 -6.86
N LEU A 82 0.19 15.21 -5.67
CA LEU A 82 -1.21 15.02 -5.32
C LEU A 82 -1.54 15.86 -4.09
N ILE A 83 -2.69 16.55 -4.11
CA ILE A 83 -3.12 17.44 -3.03
C ILE A 83 -4.52 17.02 -2.58
N SER A 84 -4.72 16.93 -1.27
CA SER A 84 -6.01 16.64 -0.63
C SER A 84 -6.33 17.73 0.40
N PRO A 85 -7.53 18.32 0.42
CA PRO A 85 -8.59 18.15 -0.58
C PRO A 85 -8.14 18.58 -1.98
N ASN A 86 -8.74 18.00 -3.01
CA ASN A 86 -8.40 18.31 -4.41
C ASN A 86 -8.61 19.80 -4.67
N THR A 87 -7.50 20.53 -4.76
CA THR A 87 -7.49 21.98 -4.86
C THR A 87 -6.61 22.38 -6.04
N PRO A 88 -7.10 23.20 -6.98
CA PRO A 88 -6.30 23.60 -8.11
C PRO A 88 -5.10 24.45 -7.67
N VAL A 89 -3.93 24.14 -8.22
CA VAL A 89 -2.65 24.79 -7.91
C VAL A 89 -1.86 25.03 -9.19
N THR A 90 -0.88 25.92 -9.11
CA THR A 90 0.19 26.02 -10.10
C THR A 90 1.50 25.57 -9.48
N THR A 91 2.31 24.85 -10.26
CA THR A 91 3.58 24.29 -9.81
C THR A 91 4.73 24.90 -10.62
N THR A 92 5.78 25.33 -9.94
CA THR A 92 7.00 25.85 -10.56
C THR A 92 8.21 25.08 -10.04
N PHE A 93 9.06 24.61 -10.94
CA PHE A 93 10.31 23.94 -10.59
C PHE A 93 11.48 24.92 -10.74
N GLN A 94 12.27 25.09 -9.70
CA GLN A 94 13.43 25.98 -9.65
C GLN A 94 14.62 25.25 -9.02
N ASN A 95 15.49 24.68 -9.86
CA ASN A 95 16.61 23.83 -9.43
C ASN A 95 16.14 22.66 -8.55
N ASP A 96 16.47 22.68 -7.26
CA ASP A 96 16.13 21.71 -6.22
C ASP A 96 14.86 22.10 -5.43
N VAL A 97 14.15 23.15 -5.86
CA VAL A 97 12.94 23.64 -5.17
C VAL A 97 11.71 23.52 -6.05
N LEU A 98 10.68 22.83 -5.54
CA LEU A 98 9.32 22.83 -6.08
C LEU A 98 8.47 23.85 -5.31
N ILE A 99 7.85 24.78 -6.04
CA ILE A 99 6.96 25.80 -5.49
C ILE A 99 5.53 25.49 -5.95
N ILE A 100 4.63 25.29 -5.00
CA ILE A 100 3.20 25.06 -5.21
C ILE A 100 2.45 26.32 -4.77
N SER A 101 1.79 26.97 -5.72
CA SER A 101 0.99 28.17 -5.46
C SER A 101 -0.51 27.85 -5.54
N PRO A 102 -1.30 28.23 -4.53
CA PRO A 102 -2.76 28.09 -4.59
C PRO A 102 -3.36 28.91 -5.74
N ASN A 103 -4.33 28.34 -6.47
CA ASN A 103 -5.11 29.06 -7.48
C ASN A 103 -6.55 28.51 -7.59
N PRO A 104 -7.55 29.03 -6.86
CA PRO A 104 -7.55 30.21 -5.98
C PRO A 104 -6.90 29.95 -4.61
N THR A 105 -6.98 30.92 -3.67
CA THR A 105 -6.47 30.76 -2.30
C THR A 105 -6.99 29.51 -1.61
N TRP A 106 -6.22 28.99 -0.64
CA TRP A 106 -6.63 27.87 0.19
C TRP A 106 -7.91 28.20 0.99
N GLN A 107 -8.64 27.16 1.40
CA GLN A 107 -9.79 27.32 2.30
C GLN A 107 -9.29 27.57 3.73
N GLU A 108 -10.02 28.38 4.49
CA GLU A 108 -9.75 28.66 5.90
C GLU A 108 -10.05 27.45 6.79
N SER A 109 -9.28 27.25 7.87
CA SER A 109 -9.45 26.15 8.83
C SER A 109 -9.55 24.77 8.16
N THR A 110 -8.71 24.49 7.16
CA THR A 110 -8.74 23.23 6.39
C THR A 110 -7.41 22.49 6.52
N ALA A 111 -7.50 21.19 6.80
CA ALA A 111 -6.35 20.29 6.79
C ALA A 111 -6.02 19.88 5.35
N TYR A 112 -4.81 20.22 4.91
CA TYR A 112 -4.26 19.86 3.62
C TYR A 112 -3.19 18.79 3.76
N ARG A 113 -3.14 17.87 2.80
CA ARG A 113 -2.08 16.89 2.60
C ARG A 113 -1.54 16.98 1.18
N ILE A 114 -0.23 17.08 1.05
CA ILE A 114 0.49 17.01 -0.23
C ILE A 114 1.29 15.72 -0.24
N ALA A 115 1.13 14.92 -1.30
CA ALA A 115 1.90 13.69 -1.53
C ALA A 115 2.74 13.83 -2.81
N ILE A 116 4.04 13.59 -2.67
CA ILE A 116 5.03 13.62 -3.75
C ILE A 116 5.37 12.18 -4.12
N ARG A 117 4.86 11.74 -5.28
CA ARG A 117 5.13 10.40 -5.82
C ARG A 117 6.30 10.42 -6.79
N TYR A 118 7.09 9.36 -6.76
CA TYR A 118 8.23 9.17 -7.65
C TYR A 118 7.89 8.18 -8.78
N PRO A 119 8.58 8.24 -9.93
CA PRO A 119 8.43 7.26 -11.00
C PRO A 119 8.75 5.82 -10.57
N ASP A 120 9.63 5.62 -9.59
CA ASP A 120 9.91 4.31 -9.01
C ASP A 120 8.73 3.86 -8.13
N PRO A 121 8.00 2.79 -8.51
CA PRO A 121 6.84 2.32 -7.76
C PRO A 121 7.20 1.72 -6.39
N ASN A 122 8.47 1.38 -6.14
CA ASN A 122 8.90 0.84 -4.85
C ASN A 122 9.25 1.94 -3.84
N LYS A 123 9.33 3.19 -4.30
CA LYS A 123 9.66 4.31 -3.46
C LYS A 123 8.40 4.89 -2.84
N LEU A 124 8.41 4.99 -1.51
CA LEU A 124 7.31 5.61 -0.79
C LEU A 124 7.23 7.09 -1.12
N PRO A 125 6.01 7.64 -1.26
CA PRO A 125 5.85 9.07 -1.46
C PRO A 125 6.22 9.85 -0.20
N ASP A 126 6.82 11.02 -0.40
CA ASP A 126 6.97 12.01 0.68
C ASP A 126 5.63 12.72 0.90
N THR A 127 5.27 12.95 2.16
CA THR A 127 3.99 13.56 2.53
C THR A 127 4.18 14.75 3.45
N ILE A 128 3.34 15.75 3.27
CA ILE A 128 3.35 16.98 4.07
C ILE A 128 1.93 17.36 4.40
N ASP A 129 1.67 17.54 5.68
CA ASP A 129 0.39 17.92 6.23
C ASP A 129 0.48 19.35 6.80
N PHE A 130 -0.58 20.14 6.63
CA PHE A 130 -0.67 21.44 7.27
C PHE A 130 -2.13 21.87 7.42
N ILE A 131 -2.39 22.80 8.34
CA ILE A 131 -3.71 23.38 8.59
C ILE A 131 -3.65 24.87 8.32
N THR A 132 -4.58 25.36 7.51
CA THR A 132 -4.68 26.78 7.17
C THR A 132 -5.29 27.62 8.30
N GLU A 133 -4.89 28.88 8.37
CA GLU A 133 -5.48 29.86 9.28
C GLU A 133 -6.99 30.04 9.01
N GLY A 134 -7.77 30.38 10.03
CA GLY A 134 -9.20 30.59 9.89
C GLY A 134 -9.95 30.57 11.20
N ALA A 135 -11.12 31.22 11.23
CA ALA A 135 -12.04 31.12 12.36
C ALA A 135 -13.08 30.02 12.09
N GLY A 136 -12.91 28.85 12.70
CA GLY A 136 -13.84 27.75 12.50
C GLY A 136 -13.38 26.44 13.14
N GLU A 137 -14.23 25.42 13.07
CA GLU A 137 -13.80 24.05 13.33
C GLU A 137 -12.91 23.57 12.17
N ILE A 138 -11.87 22.81 12.48
CA ILE A 138 -10.96 22.24 11.48
C ILE A 138 -11.75 21.30 10.59
N THR A 139 -11.75 21.59 9.29
CA THR A 139 -12.34 20.74 8.27
C THR A 139 -11.31 19.73 7.80
N PHE A 140 -11.61 18.44 8.00
CA PHE A 140 -10.85 17.35 7.39
C PHE A 140 -11.41 17.06 6.00
N PRO A 141 -10.57 16.78 4.99
CA PRO A 141 -11.03 16.44 3.65
C PRO A 141 -11.92 15.20 3.69
N ASP A 142 -13.02 15.24 2.93
CA ASP A 142 -13.94 14.11 2.80
C ASP A 142 -13.20 12.91 2.19
N THR A 143 -13.06 11.83 2.97
CA THR A 143 -12.46 10.57 2.51
C THR A 143 -13.46 9.69 1.78
N ALA A 144 -14.73 10.10 1.66
CA ALA A 144 -15.71 9.36 0.88
C ALA A 144 -15.29 9.35 -0.60
N PRO A 145 -15.39 8.19 -1.28
CA PRO A 145 -15.08 8.13 -2.69
C PRO A 145 -16.06 9.00 -3.47
N ASN A 146 -15.54 9.86 -4.36
CA ASN A 146 -16.37 10.70 -5.21
C ASN A 146 -17.31 9.80 -6.04
N PRO A 147 -18.64 9.97 -5.97
CA PRO A 147 -19.60 9.09 -6.66
C PRO A 147 -19.35 9.02 -8.17
N THR A 148 -18.88 10.11 -8.79
CA THR A 148 -18.50 10.11 -10.22
C THR A 148 -17.31 9.21 -10.48
N SER A 149 -16.27 9.26 -9.64
CA SER A 149 -15.08 8.41 -9.80
C SER A 149 -15.39 6.93 -9.57
N VAL A 150 -16.33 6.62 -8.67
CA VAL A 150 -16.81 5.23 -8.47
C VAL A 150 -17.50 4.75 -9.73
N ALA A 151 -18.43 5.54 -10.28
CA ALA A 151 -19.15 5.17 -11.49
C ALA A 151 -18.22 5.00 -12.70
N GLU A 152 -17.24 5.89 -12.88
CA GLU A 152 -16.22 5.78 -13.94
C GLU A 152 -15.36 4.52 -13.76
N SER A 153 -14.95 4.23 -12.53
CA SER A 153 -14.18 3.01 -12.23
C SER A 153 -14.99 1.74 -12.50
N GLU A 154 -16.27 1.71 -12.13
CA GLU A 154 -17.15 0.58 -12.43
C GLU A 154 -17.34 0.38 -13.94
N GLN A 155 -17.50 1.48 -14.70
CA GLN A 155 -17.57 1.40 -16.17
C GLN A 155 -16.28 0.89 -16.80
N LEU A 156 -15.12 1.31 -16.27
CA LEU A 156 -13.82 0.81 -16.74
C LEU A 156 -13.68 -0.69 -16.46
N VAL A 157 -14.03 -1.14 -15.25
CA VAL A 157 -14.01 -2.56 -14.89
C VAL A 157 -14.98 -3.35 -15.75
N LEU A 158 -16.22 -2.86 -15.97
CA LEU A 158 -17.18 -3.49 -16.88
C LEU A 158 -16.60 -3.67 -18.29
N LYS A 159 -15.89 -2.66 -18.81
CA LYS A 159 -15.32 -2.67 -20.15
C LYS A 159 -14.10 -3.59 -20.27
N GLU A 160 -13.17 -3.52 -19.33
CA GLU A 160 -11.86 -4.17 -19.43
C GLU A 160 -11.80 -5.53 -18.75
N ARG A 161 -12.59 -5.73 -17.69
CA ARG A 161 -12.61 -6.92 -16.82
C ARG A 161 -14.05 -7.32 -16.46
N PRO A 162 -14.87 -7.73 -17.45
CA PRO A 162 -16.26 -8.11 -17.21
C PRO A 162 -16.41 -9.26 -16.20
N ASP A 163 -15.38 -10.12 -16.06
CA ASP A 163 -15.30 -11.17 -15.05
C ASP A 163 -15.23 -10.60 -13.63
N ILE A 164 -14.38 -9.60 -13.38
CA ILE A 164 -14.30 -8.92 -12.08
C ILE A 164 -15.60 -8.15 -11.80
N PHE A 165 -16.14 -7.49 -12.83
CA PHE A 165 -17.40 -6.76 -12.71
C PHE A 165 -18.53 -7.69 -12.25
N LEU A 166 -18.74 -8.80 -12.96
CA LEU A 166 -19.81 -9.75 -12.65
C LEU A 166 -19.59 -10.40 -11.28
N LYS A 167 -18.34 -10.74 -10.92
CA LYS A 167 -18.01 -11.25 -9.58
C LYS A 167 -18.42 -10.30 -8.45
N ASN A 168 -18.39 -8.99 -8.67
CA ASN A 168 -18.82 -8.02 -7.66
C ASN A 168 -20.35 -7.92 -7.54
N LYS A 169 -21.09 -8.56 -8.43
CA LYS A 169 -22.56 -8.68 -8.41
C LYS A 169 -23.01 -10.10 -8.02
N THR A 170 -22.08 -11.04 -7.79
CA THR A 170 -22.34 -12.39 -7.29
C THR A 170 -21.94 -12.53 -5.80
N PRO A 171 -22.61 -13.39 -5.02
CA PRO A 171 -23.68 -14.30 -5.41
C PRO A 171 -25.02 -13.58 -5.67
N TYR A 172 -25.83 -14.14 -6.57
CA TYR A 172 -27.18 -13.66 -6.88
C TYR A 172 -28.12 -14.84 -7.11
N ALA A 173 -29.40 -14.70 -6.75
CA ALA A 173 -30.40 -15.74 -6.94
C ALA A 173 -31.79 -15.15 -7.17
N GLU A 174 -32.53 -15.79 -8.06
CA GLU A 174 -33.94 -15.52 -8.35
C GLU A 174 -34.69 -16.83 -8.64
N GLU A 175 -35.94 -16.74 -9.10
CA GLU A 175 -36.81 -17.92 -9.30
C GLU A 175 -36.28 -18.87 -10.39
N LEU A 176 -35.62 -18.35 -11.42
CA LEU A 176 -35.24 -19.11 -12.61
C LEU A 176 -33.77 -19.56 -12.61
N PHE A 177 -32.92 -18.95 -11.79
CA PHE A 177 -31.52 -19.32 -11.66
C PHE A 177 -30.89 -18.78 -10.38
N SER A 178 -29.75 -19.34 -10.00
CA SER A 178 -28.79 -18.72 -9.09
C SER A 178 -27.40 -18.77 -9.68
N ILE A 179 -26.59 -17.75 -9.36
CA ILE A 179 -25.22 -17.62 -9.84
C ILE A 179 -24.25 -17.42 -8.67
N ILE A 180 -23.17 -18.19 -8.69
CA ILE A 180 -22.01 -18.02 -7.82
C ILE A 180 -20.75 -17.89 -8.68
N SER A 181 -19.65 -17.46 -8.07
CA SER A 181 -18.37 -17.38 -8.74
C SER A 181 -17.24 -18.00 -7.92
N ASP A 182 -16.21 -18.46 -8.63
CA ASP A 182 -14.95 -18.90 -8.06
C ASP A 182 -13.77 -18.28 -8.83
N TYR A 183 -12.61 -18.20 -8.20
CA TYR A 183 -11.39 -17.66 -8.82
C TYR A 183 -10.50 -18.78 -9.31
N ASP A 184 -10.26 -18.84 -10.62
CA ASP A 184 -9.28 -19.73 -11.20
C ASP A 184 -7.90 -19.05 -11.21
N SER A 185 -6.99 -19.58 -10.40
CA SER A 185 -5.61 -19.09 -10.31
C SER A 185 -4.78 -19.32 -11.57
N ASP A 186 -5.11 -20.33 -12.38
CA ASP A 186 -4.36 -20.68 -13.58
C ASP A 186 -4.67 -19.72 -14.72
N THR A 187 -5.95 -19.38 -14.90
CA THR A 187 -6.39 -18.39 -15.91
C THR A 187 -6.43 -16.96 -15.40
N GLN A 188 -6.28 -16.75 -14.08
CA GLN A 188 -6.40 -15.46 -13.38
C GLN A 188 -7.73 -14.74 -13.62
N LYS A 189 -8.80 -15.51 -13.81
CA LYS A 189 -10.15 -15.02 -14.09
C LYS A 189 -11.16 -15.63 -13.12
N PHE A 190 -12.30 -14.95 -13.00
CA PHE A 190 -13.44 -15.53 -12.31
C PHE A 190 -14.24 -16.43 -13.25
N GLU A 191 -14.63 -17.59 -12.74
CA GLU A 191 -15.55 -18.52 -13.36
C GLU A 191 -16.89 -18.47 -12.64
N PHE A 192 -17.96 -18.75 -13.36
CA PHE A 192 -19.33 -18.60 -12.87
C PHE A 192 -20.10 -19.90 -13.02
N LEU A 193 -20.75 -20.31 -11.94
CA LEU A 193 -21.66 -21.44 -11.93
C LEU A 193 -23.09 -20.93 -11.84
N ILE A 194 -23.91 -21.26 -12.84
CA ILE A 194 -25.32 -20.95 -12.89
C ILE A 194 -26.12 -22.22 -12.65
N GLU A 195 -26.80 -22.27 -11.50
CA GLU A 195 -27.68 -23.36 -11.14
C GLU A 195 -29.12 -23.01 -11.54
N ILE A 196 -29.75 -23.89 -12.30
CA ILE A 196 -31.12 -23.78 -12.78
C ILE A 196 -32.00 -24.70 -11.92
N PRO A 197 -33.04 -24.19 -11.23
CA PRO A 197 -33.89 -24.99 -10.35
C PRO A 197 -34.63 -26.12 -11.06
N GLU A 198 -35.05 -27.12 -10.28
CA GLU A 198 -35.84 -28.23 -10.79
C GLU A 198 -37.17 -27.73 -11.37
N GLY A 199 -37.54 -28.23 -12.56
CA GLY A 199 -38.77 -27.84 -13.25
C GLY A 199 -38.63 -26.62 -14.16
N VAL A 200 -37.48 -25.92 -14.11
CA VAL A 200 -37.11 -24.87 -15.08
C VAL A 200 -36.29 -25.51 -16.21
N THR A 201 -36.59 -25.16 -17.46
CA THR A 201 -35.80 -25.66 -18.60
C THR A 201 -34.45 -24.95 -18.63
N GLU A 202 -33.40 -25.62 -19.12
CA GLU A 202 -32.08 -24.98 -19.28
C GLU A 202 -32.17 -23.70 -20.13
N SER A 203 -33.02 -23.71 -21.16
CA SER A 203 -33.23 -22.56 -22.05
C SER A 203 -33.82 -21.37 -21.30
N ASP A 204 -34.82 -21.59 -20.45
CA ASP A 204 -35.48 -20.51 -19.70
C ASP A 204 -34.54 -19.94 -18.63
N GLY A 205 -33.83 -20.80 -17.89
CA GLY A 205 -32.86 -20.37 -16.88
C GLY A 205 -31.67 -19.62 -17.49
N ARG A 206 -31.15 -20.10 -18.63
CA ARG A 206 -30.10 -19.40 -19.40
C ARG A 206 -30.57 -18.03 -19.87
N PHE A 207 -31.76 -17.96 -20.48
CA PHE A 207 -32.32 -16.71 -20.95
C PHE A 207 -32.52 -15.70 -19.81
N ALA A 208 -33.00 -16.15 -18.65
CA ALA A 208 -33.15 -15.32 -17.46
C ALA A 208 -31.80 -14.78 -16.96
N ALA A 209 -30.78 -15.64 -16.88
CA ALA A 209 -29.44 -15.24 -16.45
C ALA A 209 -28.77 -14.25 -17.41
N GLU A 210 -28.88 -14.48 -18.72
CA GLU A 210 -28.39 -13.55 -19.75
C GLU A 210 -29.11 -12.20 -19.67
N THR A 211 -30.43 -12.20 -19.53
CA THR A 211 -31.23 -10.99 -19.36
C THR A 211 -30.83 -10.21 -18.12
N TRP A 212 -30.57 -10.91 -17.00
CA TRP A 212 -30.07 -10.28 -15.78
C TRP A 212 -28.68 -9.67 -15.99
N MET A 213 -27.74 -10.39 -16.61
CA MET A 213 -26.40 -9.85 -16.91
C MET A 213 -26.46 -8.63 -17.83
N GLU A 214 -27.32 -8.67 -18.86
CA GLU A 214 -27.56 -7.52 -19.73
C GLU A 214 -28.15 -6.31 -18.97
N SER A 215 -29.02 -6.56 -17.99
CA SER A 215 -29.57 -5.49 -17.13
C SER A 215 -28.50 -4.81 -16.26
N LEU A 216 -27.37 -5.49 -15.99
CA LEU A 216 -26.20 -4.92 -15.32
C LEU A 216 -25.31 -4.12 -16.28
N GLY A 217 -25.62 -4.10 -17.58
CA GLY A 217 -24.87 -3.38 -18.61
C GLY A 217 -23.85 -4.22 -19.37
N LEU A 218 -23.78 -5.54 -19.15
CA LEU A 218 -22.93 -6.43 -19.95
C LEU A 218 -23.50 -6.59 -21.36
N THR A 219 -22.65 -6.50 -22.38
CA THR A 219 -23.04 -6.78 -23.76
C THR A 219 -23.03 -8.28 -24.05
N PRO A 220 -23.77 -8.77 -25.07
CA PRO A 220 -23.73 -10.17 -25.47
C PRO A 220 -22.32 -10.68 -25.79
N ALA A 221 -21.46 -9.83 -26.37
CA ALA A 221 -20.07 -10.19 -26.66
C ALA A 221 -19.24 -10.38 -25.37
N GLN A 222 -19.47 -9.56 -24.35
CA GLN A 222 -18.83 -9.71 -23.04
C GLN A 222 -19.33 -10.95 -22.32
N ILE A 223 -20.64 -11.19 -22.29
CA ILE A 223 -21.24 -12.38 -21.68
C ILE A 223 -20.64 -13.66 -22.30
N ASN A 224 -20.56 -13.72 -23.63
CA ASN A 224 -19.96 -14.85 -24.35
C ASN A 224 -18.45 -15.04 -24.10
N SER A 225 -17.78 -14.04 -23.54
CA SER A 225 -16.35 -14.12 -23.20
C SER A 225 -16.08 -14.62 -21.78
N LEU A 226 -17.12 -14.74 -20.95
CA LEU A 226 -17.04 -15.21 -19.57
C LEU A 226 -17.00 -16.75 -19.52
N SER A 227 -16.33 -17.30 -18.50
CA SER A 227 -16.35 -18.74 -18.20
C SER A 227 -17.61 -19.02 -17.37
N ILE A 228 -18.68 -19.47 -18.03
CA ILE A 228 -19.98 -19.73 -17.39
C ILE A 228 -20.38 -21.19 -17.63
N GLU A 229 -20.57 -21.92 -16.54
CA GLU A 229 -21.13 -23.27 -16.53
C GLU A 229 -22.60 -23.23 -16.08
N TYR A 230 -23.46 -23.98 -16.77
CA TYR A 230 -24.89 -24.07 -16.46
C TYR A 230 -25.21 -25.49 -15.99
N ILE A 231 -25.81 -25.62 -14.80
CA ILE A 231 -26.20 -26.90 -14.22
C ILE A 231 -27.70 -26.88 -13.92
N VAL A 232 -28.43 -27.87 -14.44
CA VAL A 232 -29.85 -28.08 -14.11
C VAL A 232 -29.94 -29.01 -12.91
N ALA A 233 -30.65 -28.57 -11.86
CA ALA A 233 -30.94 -29.40 -10.70
C ALA A 233 -31.72 -30.65 -11.16
N SER A 234 -31.04 -31.79 -11.15
CA SER A 234 -31.66 -33.07 -11.50
C SER A 234 -32.47 -33.57 -10.30
N SER A 235 -33.73 -33.96 -10.52
CA SER A 235 -34.43 -34.79 -9.55
C SER A 235 -33.66 -36.09 -9.38
N VAL A 236 -32.92 -36.19 -8.28
CA VAL A 236 -32.53 -37.51 -7.77
C VAL A 236 -33.84 -38.16 -7.35
N GLN A 237 -34.42 -38.98 -8.23
CA GLN A 237 -35.49 -39.90 -7.86
C GLN A 237 -34.97 -40.74 -6.68
N ARG A 238 -35.48 -40.44 -5.48
CA ARG A 238 -35.40 -41.33 -4.32
C ARG A 238 -36.65 -42.19 -4.26
#